data_AF-A0AAW9IFR5-F1
#
_entry.id   AF-A0AAW9IFR5-F1
#
_cell.length_a   1.000
_cell.length_b   1.000
_cell.length_c   1.000
_cell.angle_alpha   90.00
_cell.angle_beta   90.00
_cell.angle_gamma   90.00
#
_symmetry.space_group_name_H-M   'P 1'
#
loop_
_entity.id
_entity.type
_entity.pdbx_description
1 polymer ?
#
loop_
_entity_poly.entity_id
_entity_poly.type
_entity_poly.pdbx_seq_one_letter_code
_entity_poly.pdbx_strand_id
1 'polypeptide(L)'
;VIENGESLNPGDKVFINNKDKALALFLIGQEPIEKGMRIIGSHVDSPRLDLKQNPLYEDSDLAMMETHYYGGVKKYQWVTLPLALHGVVVKKDGTKIDVVIGEDNNDPVVGISDLLIHLSGDQMQKKANVVIEGEDLNLLVGNMPLEGEEKDAVKANILKLLKEKYDFEEEDFLSAEIEVVPAGRARDYGLDRSMVMAYGQDDRVCAYTSLMALLDLDQTKYTSVVLLVDKEEVGS
;
A
#
# COMPACT_ATOMS: atom_id res chain seq x y z
N VAL A 1 -10.10 10.69 -25.96
CA VAL A 1 -11.34 10.17 -26.62
C VAL A 1 -12.52 11.12 -26.45
N ILE A 2 -13.26 11.10 -25.35
CA ILE A 2 -14.49 11.92 -25.22
C ILE A 2 -14.17 13.43 -25.25
N GLU A 3 -13.18 13.89 -24.49
CA GLU A 3 -12.76 15.30 -24.49
C GLU A 3 -12.22 15.77 -25.86
N ASN A 4 -11.72 14.84 -26.68
CA ASN A 4 -11.20 15.13 -28.02
C ASN A 4 -12.27 15.02 -29.11
N GLY A 5 -13.52 14.68 -28.78
CA GLY A 5 -14.61 14.47 -29.74
C GLY A 5 -14.42 13.24 -30.65
N GLU A 6 -13.59 12.29 -30.24
CA GLU A 6 -13.37 11.03 -30.97
C GLU A 6 -14.57 10.09 -30.75
N SER A 7 -15.00 9.40 -31.80
CA SER A 7 -16.06 8.39 -31.72
C SER A 7 -15.51 7.02 -31.37
N LEU A 8 -16.20 6.33 -30.46
CA LEU A 8 -15.90 4.94 -30.08
C LEU A 8 -16.60 3.95 -31.01
N ASN A 9 -15.87 2.92 -31.43
CA ASN A 9 -16.34 1.84 -32.28
C ASN A 9 -16.35 0.50 -31.51
N PRO A 10 -17.19 -0.47 -31.94
CA PRO A 10 -17.12 -1.83 -31.40
C PRO A 10 -15.71 -2.42 -31.49
N GLY A 11 -15.23 -2.99 -30.39
CA GLY A 11 -13.88 -3.53 -30.24
C GLY A 11 -12.86 -2.55 -29.64
N ASP A 12 -13.18 -1.26 -29.54
CA ASP A 12 -12.29 -0.29 -28.91
C ASP A 12 -12.11 -0.61 -27.41
N LYS A 13 -10.85 -0.57 -26.95
CA LYS A 13 -10.47 -0.72 -25.54
C LYS A 13 -10.02 0.64 -25.02
N VAL A 14 -10.73 1.16 -24.03
CA VAL A 14 -10.42 2.45 -23.40
C VAL A 14 -10.47 2.35 -21.89
N PHE A 15 -9.74 3.23 -21.21
CA PHE A 15 -9.78 3.31 -19.75
C PHE A 15 -9.84 4.77 -19.28
N ILE A 16 -10.28 4.94 -18.04
CA ILE A 16 -10.27 6.21 -17.32
C ILE A 16 -9.50 5.99 -16.03
N ASN A 17 -8.44 6.76 -15.85
CA ASN A 17 -7.69 6.84 -14.60
C ASN A 17 -8.31 7.96 -13.73
N ASN A 18 -8.73 7.59 -12.52
CA ASN A 18 -9.18 8.54 -11.51
C ASN A 18 -8.06 8.76 -10.48
N LYS A 19 -7.25 9.80 -10.73
CA LYS A 19 -6.21 10.31 -9.81
C LYS A 19 -5.19 9.27 -9.33
N ASP A 20 -4.89 8.28 -10.16
CA ASP A 20 -3.99 7.16 -9.87
C ASP A 20 -4.46 6.25 -8.72
N LYS A 21 -5.74 6.36 -8.31
CA LYS A 21 -6.34 5.57 -7.21
C LYS A 21 -7.40 4.59 -7.67
N ALA A 22 -8.08 4.86 -8.78
CA ALA A 22 -9.08 3.97 -9.34
C ALA A 22 -9.01 3.95 -10.86
N LEU A 23 -9.45 2.83 -11.45
CA LEU A 23 -9.41 2.59 -12.88
C LEU A 23 -10.75 2.03 -13.36
N ALA A 24 -11.30 2.61 -14.41
CA ALA A 24 -12.45 2.05 -15.12
C ALA A 24 -12.03 1.68 -16.54
N LEU A 25 -12.15 0.40 -16.89
CA LEU A 25 -11.81 -0.12 -18.21
C LEU A 25 -13.08 -0.50 -18.98
N PHE A 26 -13.08 -0.24 -20.28
CA PHE A 26 -14.21 -0.48 -21.17
C PHE A 26 -13.73 -1.19 -22.43
N LEU A 27 -14.41 -2.28 -22.80
CA LEU A 27 -14.37 -2.89 -24.13
C LEU A 27 -15.71 -2.64 -24.80
N ILE A 28 -15.72 -1.79 -25.82
CA ILE A 28 -16.93 -1.34 -26.50
C ILE A 28 -17.56 -2.51 -27.28
N GLY A 29 -18.83 -2.79 -26.98
CA GLY A 29 -19.56 -3.89 -27.61
C GLY A 29 -20.14 -3.53 -28.97
N GLN A 30 -20.68 -4.53 -29.66
CA GLN A 30 -21.38 -4.35 -30.93
C GLN A 30 -22.75 -3.68 -30.77
N GLU A 31 -23.41 -3.90 -29.63
CA GLU A 31 -24.71 -3.32 -29.32
C GLU A 31 -24.58 -1.94 -28.65
N PRO A 32 -25.53 -1.01 -28.92
CA PRO A 32 -25.57 0.28 -28.23
C PRO A 32 -25.65 0.13 -26.71
N ILE A 33 -25.07 1.08 -25.97
CA ILE A 33 -25.01 1.06 -24.49
C ILE A 33 -26.41 1.03 -23.85
N GLU A 34 -27.43 1.56 -24.54
CA GLU A 34 -28.84 1.54 -24.12
C GLU A 34 -29.39 0.11 -24.01
N LYS A 35 -28.78 -0.87 -24.68
CA LYS A 35 -29.11 -2.30 -24.53
C LYS A 35 -28.43 -2.94 -23.31
N GLY A 36 -27.67 -2.16 -22.55
CA GLY A 36 -27.03 -2.53 -21.30
C GLY A 36 -25.55 -2.86 -21.44
N MET A 37 -24.90 -2.93 -20.28
CA MET A 37 -23.49 -3.26 -20.12
C MET A 37 -23.31 -4.53 -19.30
N ARG A 38 -22.09 -5.09 -19.31
CA ARG A 38 -21.66 -6.14 -18.39
C ARG A 38 -20.56 -5.55 -17.52
N ILE A 39 -20.82 -5.39 -16.23
CA ILE A 39 -19.93 -4.69 -15.30
C ILE A 39 -19.44 -5.68 -14.27
N ILE A 40 -18.13 -5.71 -14.07
CA ILE A 40 -17.48 -6.37 -12.94
C ILE A 40 -16.80 -5.27 -12.12
N GLY A 41 -17.04 -5.27 -10.81
CA GLY A 41 -16.40 -4.36 -9.87
C GLY A 41 -15.57 -5.15 -8.86
N SER A 42 -14.36 -4.66 -8.61
CA SER A 42 -13.46 -5.15 -7.56
C SER A 42 -12.79 -3.94 -6.91
N HIS A 43 -12.32 -4.10 -5.68
CA HIS A 43 -11.50 -3.08 -5.03
C HIS A 43 -10.02 -3.46 -5.05
N VAL A 44 -9.14 -2.45 -5.07
CA VAL A 44 -7.69 -2.62 -5.19
C VAL A 44 -6.94 -2.22 -3.93
N ASP A 45 -7.63 -1.59 -2.98
CA ASP A 45 -7.09 -1.35 -1.66
C ASP A 45 -7.15 -2.59 -0.79
N SER A 46 -6.20 -2.65 0.14
CA SER A 46 -6.09 -3.70 1.14
C SER A 46 -5.76 -3.07 2.49
N PRO A 47 -6.13 -3.72 3.61
CA PRO A 47 -5.77 -3.23 4.93
C PRO A 47 -4.26 -3.13 5.10
N ARG A 48 -3.80 -2.05 5.71
CA ARG A 48 -2.38 -1.72 5.87
C ARG A 48 -2.14 -0.74 7.01
N LEU A 49 -0.89 -0.38 7.23
CA LEU A 49 -0.55 0.77 8.06
C LEU A 49 -0.06 1.88 7.14
N ASP A 50 -0.48 3.10 7.41
CA ASP A 50 -0.04 4.29 6.71
C ASP A 50 0.74 5.17 7.69
N LEU A 51 1.78 5.86 7.22
CA LEU A 51 2.49 6.82 8.04
C LEU A 51 1.59 8.03 8.37
N LYS A 52 1.71 8.57 9.57
CA LYS A 52 1.07 9.86 9.91
C LYS A 52 1.81 11.02 9.23
N GLN A 53 1.24 12.22 9.31
CA GLN A 53 1.78 13.42 8.65
C GLN A 53 3.13 13.88 9.21
N ASN A 54 3.36 13.68 10.51
CA ASN A 54 4.65 13.93 11.16
C ASN A 54 5.16 12.62 11.77
N PRO A 55 5.58 11.65 10.95
CA PRO A 55 5.73 10.29 11.42
C PRO A 55 7.03 10.12 12.20
N LEU A 56 8.13 10.76 11.79
CA LEU A 56 9.47 10.45 12.26
C LEU A 56 9.80 11.15 13.59
N TYR A 57 10.11 10.34 14.61
CA TYR A 57 10.58 10.78 15.91
C TYR A 57 11.72 9.89 16.44
N GLU A 58 12.40 10.36 17.47
CA GLU A 58 13.41 9.60 18.18
C GLU A 58 12.96 9.37 19.61
N ASP A 59 13.10 8.13 20.08
CA ASP A 59 12.91 7.76 21.48
C ASP A 59 13.89 6.64 21.85
N SER A 60 14.56 6.79 22.98
CA SER A 60 15.50 5.80 23.51
C SER A 60 16.60 5.39 22.51
N ASP A 61 17.18 6.37 21.81
CA ASP A 61 18.19 6.19 20.76
C ASP A 61 17.70 5.35 19.55
N LEU A 62 16.39 5.28 19.33
CA LEU A 62 15.75 4.63 18.20
C LEU A 62 14.94 5.64 17.40
N ALA A 63 15.14 5.66 16.08
CA ALA A 63 14.28 6.40 15.17
C ALA A 63 13.07 5.53 14.81
N MET A 64 11.88 6.04 15.11
CA MET A 64 10.60 5.38 14.86
C MET A 64 9.70 6.26 14.00
N MET A 65 8.76 5.64 13.30
CA MET A 65 7.74 6.30 12.52
C MET A 65 6.35 5.97 13.07
N GLU A 66 5.59 7.00 13.45
CA GLU A 66 4.20 6.86 13.86
C GLU A 66 3.34 6.40 12.67
N THR A 67 2.51 5.39 12.93
CA THR A 67 1.57 4.86 11.93
C THR A 67 0.13 5.10 12.35
N HIS A 68 -0.77 4.93 11.38
CA HIS A 68 -2.19 4.74 11.60
C HIS A 68 -2.66 3.59 10.71
N TYR A 69 -3.64 2.81 11.16
CA TYR A 69 -4.13 1.72 10.35
C TYR A 69 -5.17 2.21 9.34
N TYR A 70 -5.06 1.68 8.12
CA TYR A 70 -6.03 1.82 7.05
C TYR A 70 -6.83 0.52 6.96
N GLY A 71 -8.16 0.64 7.04
CA GLY A 71 -9.07 -0.51 7.06
C GLY A 71 -8.98 -1.38 8.32
N GLY A 72 -9.59 -2.56 8.26
CA GLY A 72 -9.72 -3.48 9.39
C GLY A 72 -8.48 -4.35 9.66
N VAL A 73 -7.37 -3.77 10.12
CA VAL A 73 -6.16 -4.58 10.39
C VAL A 73 -6.26 -5.39 11.69
N LYS A 74 -5.79 -6.65 11.64
CA LYS A 74 -5.51 -7.45 12.83
C LYS A 74 -4.13 -7.06 13.38
N LYS A 75 -4.08 -6.03 14.22
CA LYS A 75 -2.85 -5.40 14.73
C LYS A 75 -1.76 -6.39 15.19
N TYR A 76 -2.15 -7.44 15.92
CA TYR A 76 -1.22 -8.47 16.41
C TYR A 76 -0.55 -9.31 15.31
N GLN A 77 -1.01 -9.26 14.06
CA GLN A 77 -0.39 -9.91 12.91
C GLN A 77 0.64 -9.02 12.21
N TRP A 78 0.76 -7.76 12.59
CA TRP A 78 1.65 -6.79 11.95
C TRP A 78 2.98 -6.59 12.69
N VAL A 79 3.09 -7.10 13.93
CA VAL A 79 4.32 -7.12 14.69
C VAL A 79 5.18 -8.31 14.30
N THR A 80 6.50 -8.22 14.54
CA THR A 80 7.47 -9.32 14.30
C THR A 80 7.58 -9.80 12.85
N LEU A 81 7.11 -9.01 11.89
CA LEU A 81 7.25 -9.25 10.45
C LEU A 81 8.28 -8.29 9.84
N PRO A 82 9.02 -8.73 8.80
CA PRO A 82 9.69 -7.79 7.92
C PRO A 82 8.64 -7.00 7.13
N LEU A 83 8.75 -5.68 7.17
CA LEU A 83 7.86 -4.73 6.50
C LEU A 83 8.64 -3.92 5.47
N ALA A 84 7.92 -3.48 4.43
CA ALA A 84 8.38 -2.62 3.36
C ALA A 84 7.59 -1.31 3.37
N LEU A 85 8.19 -0.26 2.83
CA LEU A 85 7.57 1.04 2.61
C LEU A 85 7.29 1.23 1.13
N HIS A 86 6.06 1.60 0.80
CA HIS A 86 5.60 1.90 -0.55
C HIS A 86 4.83 3.20 -0.54
N GLY A 87 4.99 4.05 -1.54
CA GLY A 87 4.18 5.26 -1.58
C GLY A 87 4.75 6.35 -2.46
N VAL A 88 4.23 7.55 -2.25
CA VAL A 88 4.62 8.75 -2.98
C VAL A 88 4.80 9.92 -2.02
N VAL A 89 5.82 10.73 -2.27
CA VAL A 89 6.02 12.04 -1.64
C VAL A 89 5.80 13.11 -2.69
N VAL A 90 5.03 14.14 -2.38
CA VAL A 90 4.84 15.30 -3.27
C VAL A 90 5.51 16.51 -2.64
N LYS A 91 6.57 17.01 -3.27
CA LYS A 91 7.31 18.21 -2.81
C LYS A 91 6.48 19.48 -3.03
N LYS A 92 6.88 20.57 -2.36
CA LYS A 92 6.26 21.91 -2.50
C LYS A 92 6.24 22.44 -3.94
N ASP A 93 7.20 22.04 -4.78
CA ASP A 93 7.27 22.42 -6.19
C ASP A 93 6.38 21.56 -7.12
N GLY A 94 5.69 20.57 -6.56
CA GLY A 94 4.83 19.63 -7.27
C GLY A 94 5.54 18.38 -7.78
N THR A 95 6.84 18.22 -7.52
CA THR A 95 7.59 17.02 -7.89
C THR A 95 7.03 15.82 -7.11
N LYS A 96 6.67 14.76 -7.84
CA LYS A 96 6.26 13.47 -7.27
C LYS A 96 7.47 12.54 -7.20
N ILE A 97 7.69 11.93 -6.05
CA ILE A 97 8.78 10.97 -5.80
C ILE A 97 8.18 9.66 -5.33
N ASP A 98 8.42 8.59 -6.08
CA ASP A 98 8.02 7.23 -5.67
C ASP A 98 9.01 6.69 -4.62
N VAL A 99 8.46 6.18 -3.53
CA VAL A 99 9.22 5.58 -2.42
C VAL A 99 8.95 4.09 -2.39
N VAL A 100 10.02 3.30 -2.52
CA VAL A 100 9.99 1.84 -2.36
C VAL A 100 11.22 1.40 -1.57
N ILE A 101 11.02 0.84 -0.37
CA ILE A 101 12.08 0.33 0.51
C ILE A 101 11.68 -1.05 1.02
N GLY A 102 12.56 -2.04 0.87
CA GLY A 102 12.38 -3.39 1.44
C GLY A 102 11.87 -4.44 0.45
N GLU A 103 11.77 -4.10 -0.84
CA GLU A 103 11.36 -5.01 -1.91
C GLU A 103 12.53 -5.63 -2.68
N ASP A 104 13.63 -4.87 -2.88
CA ASP A 104 14.83 -5.43 -3.47
C ASP A 104 15.49 -6.40 -2.47
N ASN A 105 16.07 -7.49 -2.97
CA ASN A 105 16.75 -8.47 -2.11
C ASN A 105 17.95 -7.86 -1.35
N ASN A 106 18.47 -6.71 -1.79
CA ASN A 106 19.55 -5.98 -1.14
C ASN A 106 19.06 -4.78 -0.31
N ASP A 107 17.76 -4.46 -0.35
CA ASP A 107 17.22 -3.41 0.50
C ASP A 107 17.16 -3.87 1.96
N PRO A 108 17.34 -2.94 2.91
CA PRO A 108 16.95 -3.20 4.30
C PRO A 108 15.43 -3.29 4.40
N VAL A 109 14.95 -4.01 5.41
CA VAL A 109 13.54 -4.03 5.82
C VAL A 109 13.36 -3.25 7.11
N VAL A 110 12.13 -2.83 7.37
CA VAL A 110 11.69 -2.16 8.59
C VAL A 110 10.73 -3.08 9.36
N GLY A 111 10.34 -2.74 10.58
CA GLY A 111 9.46 -3.61 11.35
C GLY A 111 8.93 -3.01 12.64
N ILE A 112 7.92 -3.68 13.20
CA ILE A 112 7.31 -3.33 14.49
C ILE A 112 7.67 -4.42 15.49
N SER A 113 8.25 -4.03 16.63
CA SER A 113 8.62 -4.95 17.69
C SER A 113 7.42 -5.39 18.53
N ASP A 114 7.52 -6.57 19.14
CA ASP A 114 6.60 -7.04 20.18
C ASP A 114 7.37 -7.35 21.47
N LEU A 115 6.66 -7.35 22.58
CA LEU A 115 7.22 -7.63 23.90
C LEU A 115 7.63 -9.11 23.99
N LEU A 116 8.89 -9.34 24.34
CA LEU A 116 9.42 -10.69 24.52
C LEU A 116 8.61 -11.50 25.55
N ILE A 117 8.49 -12.81 25.30
CA ILE A 117 7.68 -13.75 26.11
C ILE A 117 7.95 -13.70 27.61
N HIS A 118 9.19 -13.41 28.01
CA HIS A 118 9.61 -13.36 29.41
C HIS A 118 8.98 -12.21 30.20
N LEU A 119 8.57 -11.14 29.51
CA LEU A 119 7.96 -9.94 30.11
C LEU A 119 6.48 -9.77 29.70
N SER A 120 5.97 -10.59 28.78
CA SER A 120 4.61 -10.44 28.23
C SER A 120 3.50 -11.12 29.04
N GLY A 121 3.76 -11.51 30.30
CA GLY A 121 2.79 -12.23 31.14
C GLY A 121 1.41 -11.57 31.19
N ASP A 122 1.36 -10.25 31.41
CA ASP A 122 0.10 -9.48 31.44
C ASP A 122 -0.49 -9.28 30.04
N GLN A 123 0.36 -9.03 29.04
CA GLN A 123 -0.05 -8.87 27.64
C GLN A 123 -0.76 -10.14 27.13
N MET A 124 -0.26 -11.33 27.49
CA MET A 124 -0.83 -12.62 27.08
C MET A 124 -2.20 -12.92 27.71
N GLN A 125 -2.62 -12.18 28.75
CA GLN A 125 -3.98 -12.29 29.30
C GLN A 125 -5.00 -11.42 28.54
N LYS A 126 -4.53 -10.49 27.69
CA LYS A 126 -5.39 -9.61 26.91
C LYS A 126 -6.08 -10.38 25.77
N LYS A 127 -7.24 -9.91 25.36
CA LYS A 127 -7.93 -10.43 24.16
C LYS A 127 -7.18 -10.00 22.90
N ALA A 128 -7.26 -10.81 21.83
CA ALA A 128 -6.57 -10.56 20.57
C ALA A 128 -6.85 -9.17 19.94
N ASN A 129 -8.00 -8.56 20.21
CA ASN A 129 -8.34 -7.24 19.70
C ASN A 129 -7.68 -6.08 20.47
N VAL A 130 -7.07 -6.33 21.62
CA VAL A 130 -6.42 -5.33 22.49
C VAL A 130 -5.04 -5.77 22.98
N VAL A 131 -4.54 -6.92 22.52
CA VAL A 131 -3.21 -7.44 22.89
C VAL A 131 -2.09 -6.53 22.37
N ILE A 132 -2.29 -5.96 21.18
CA ILE A 132 -1.50 -4.90 20.56
C ILE A 132 -2.46 -3.75 20.26
N GLU A 133 -2.20 -2.57 20.81
CA GLU A 133 -3.01 -1.39 20.57
C GLU A 133 -2.57 -0.65 19.30
N GLY A 134 -3.39 0.28 18.81
CA GLY A 134 -3.04 0.99 17.55
C GLY A 134 -1.82 1.89 17.73
N GLU A 135 -1.68 2.47 18.92
CA GLU A 135 -0.58 3.36 19.30
C GLU A 135 0.75 2.62 19.48
N ASP A 136 0.71 1.29 19.63
CA ASP A 136 1.90 0.43 19.74
C ASP A 136 2.51 0.07 18.38
N LEU A 137 1.84 0.41 17.26
CA LEU A 137 2.27 0.06 15.90
C LEU A 137 3.32 1.04 15.35
N ASN A 138 4.30 1.42 16.17
CA ASN A 138 5.38 2.31 15.75
C ASN A 138 6.43 1.53 14.96
N LEU A 139 6.75 2.04 13.78
CA LEU A 139 7.67 1.39 12.86
C LEU A 139 9.10 1.78 13.19
N LEU A 140 9.94 0.81 13.57
CA LEU A 140 11.35 1.05 13.80
C LEU A 140 12.10 1.16 12.47
N VAL A 141 12.83 2.25 12.27
CA VAL A 141 13.53 2.55 11.01
C VAL A 141 15.04 2.70 11.14
N GLY A 142 15.57 2.86 12.36
CA GLY A 142 17.01 2.78 12.59
C GLY A 142 17.45 3.17 14.01
N ASN A 143 18.75 3.02 14.28
CA ASN A 143 19.37 3.27 15.59
C ASN A 143 20.78 3.89 15.50
N MET A 144 21.28 4.19 14.30
CA MET A 144 22.62 4.75 14.11
C MET A 144 22.57 6.29 14.17
N PRO A 145 23.30 6.94 15.09
CA PRO A 145 23.32 8.40 15.18
C PRO A 145 24.16 9.03 14.07
N LEU A 146 23.81 10.27 13.71
CA LEU A 146 24.60 11.11 12.82
C LEU A 146 25.79 11.70 13.60
N GLU A 147 27.00 11.52 13.09
CA GLU A 147 28.20 12.07 13.71
C GLU A 147 28.15 13.60 13.77
N GLY A 148 28.36 14.16 14.96
CA GLY A 148 28.35 15.60 15.21
C GLY A 148 26.99 16.20 15.58
N GLU A 149 25.92 15.40 15.58
CA GLU A 149 24.60 15.80 16.06
C GLU A 149 24.41 15.41 17.54
N GLU A 150 23.96 16.34 18.38
CA GLU A 150 23.78 16.10 19.83
C GLU A 150 22.34 15.74 20.21
N LYS A 151 21.35 16.19 19.43
CA LYS A 151 19.93 15.99 19.73
C LYS A 151 19.24 15.32 18.55
N ASP A 152 18.43 14.31 18.84
CA ASP A 152 17.68 13.55 17.83
C ASP A 152 18.63 13.04 16.72
N ALA A 153 19.82 12.58 17.13
CA ALA A 153 20.94 12.29 16.23
C ALA A 153 20.64 11.09 15.31
N VAL A 154 19.85 10.13 15.77
CA VAL A 154 19.41 8.98 14.98
C VAL A 154 18.35 9.43 13.97
N LYS A 155 17.37 10.23 14.38
CA LYS A 155 16.39 10.85 13.48
C LYS A 155 17.09 11.68 12.40
N ALA A 156 18.07 12.50 12.77
CA ALA A 156 18.86 13.29 11.82
C ALA A 156 19.58 12.41 10.79
N ASN A 157 20.11 11.25 11.21
CA ASN A 157 20.72 10.30 10.30
C ASN A 157 19.69 9.69 9.33
N ILE A 158 18.50 9.32 9.80
CA ILE A 158 17.42 8.82 8.93
C ILE A 158 17.01 9.87 7.90
N LEU A 159 16.84 11.13 8.30
CA LEU A 159 16.51 12.23 7.38
C LEU A 159 17.61 12.43 6.33
N LYS A 160 18.88 12.34 6.73
CA LYS A 160 20.00 12.38 5.79
C LYS A 160 19.92 11.25 4.76
N LEU A 161 19.68 10.01 5.20
CA LEU A 161 19.56 8.85 4.30
C LEU A 161 18.39 8.99 3.33
N LEU A 162 17.23 9.45 3.80
CA LEU A 162 16.06 9.69 2.96
C LEU A 162 16.33 10.79 1.93
N LYS A 163 16.96 11.89 2.35
CA LYS A 163 17.36 12.98 1.45
C LYS A 163 18.37 12.51 0.40
N GLU A 164 19.37 11.73 0.77
CA GLU A 164 20.37 11.19 -0.17
C GLU A 164 19.76 10.21 -1.18
N LYS A 165 18.80 9.38 -0.76
CA LYS A 165 18.19 8.35 -1.63
C LYS A 165 17.04 8.88 -2.49
N TYR A 166 16.19 9.75 -1.94
CA TYR A 166 14.93 10.18 -2.56
C TYR A 166 14.79 11.69 -2.77
N ASP A 167 15.70 12.51 -2.24
CA ASP A 167 15.68 13.99 -2.37
C ASP A 167 14.40 14.65 -1.79
N PHE A 168 13.96 14.23 -0.60
CA PHE A 168 12.93 14.93 0.17
C PHE A 168 13.37 15.21 1.61
N GLU A 169 12.73 16.20 2.24
CA GLU A 169 13.01 16.64 3.62
C GLU A 169 11.85 16.29 4.56
N GLU A 170 12.05 16.47 5.86
CA GLU A 170 11.04 16.10 6.88
C GLU A 170 9.67 16.75 6.62
N GLU A 171 9.64 18.02 6.19
CA GLU A 171 8.40 18.74 5.92
C GLU A 171 7.59 18.13 4.77
N ASP A 172 8.22 17.37 3.86
CA ASP A 172 7.55 16.77 2.72
C ASP A 172 6.69 15.55 3.13
N PHE A 173 6.85 15.02 4.36
CA PHE A 173 5.94 14.00 4.90
C PHE A 173 4.49 14.50 5.03
N LEU A 174 4.27 15.82 5.15
CA LEU A 174 2.93 16.42 5.21
C LEU A 174 2.09 16.14 3.97
N SER A 175 2.73 15.95 2.83
CA SER A 175 2.12 15.65 1.52
C SER A 175 2.58 14.30 0.98
N ALA A 176 2.97 13.39 1.88
CA ALA A 176 3.31 12.03 1.57
C ALA A 176 2.12 11.08 1.80
N GLU A 177 2.00 10.09 0.94
CA GLU A 177 1.17 8.91 1.13
C GLU A 177 2.10 7.71 1.14
N ILE A 178 2.58 7.33 2.32
CA ILE A 178 3.48 6.19 2.51
C ILE A 178 2.76 5.11 3.30
N GLU A 179 2.67 3.96 2.65
CA GLU A 179 2.09 2.72 3.11
C GLU A 179 3.20 1.81 3.64
N VAL A 180 2.89 1.12 4.73
CA VAL A 180 3.70 0.07 5.35
C VAL A 180 2.98 -1.25 5.12
N VAL A 181 3.66 -2.18 4.46
CA VAL A 181 3.10 -3.48 4.06
C VAL A 181 4.08 -4.61 4.37
N PRO A 182 3.63 -5.87 4.49
CA PRO A 182 4.53 -7.01 4.60
C PRO A 182 5.52 -7.06 3.43
N ALA A 183 6.81 -7.14 3.74
CA ALA A 183 7.84 -7.28 2.72
C ALA A 183 7.86 -8.70 2.15
N GLY A 184 8.20 -8.80 0.87
CA GLY A 184 8.48 -10.07 0.21
C GLY A 184 7.44 -10.48 -0.82
N ARG A 185 7.93 -11.26 -1.80
CA ARG A 185 7.13 -11.66 -2.96
C ARG A 185 6.11 -12.74 -2.60
N ALA A 186 5.00 -12.75 -3.36
CA ALA A 186 4.07 -13.88 -3.39
C ALA A 186 4.80 -15.20 -3.65
N ARG A 187 4.35 -16.29 -3.01
CA ARG A 187 4.93 -17.64 -3.13
C ARG A 187 3.84 -18.69 -3.26
N ASP A 188 4.20 -19.81 -3.88
CA ASP A 188 3.39 -21.01 -3.79
C ASP A 188 3.26 -21.46 -2.33
N TYR A 189 2.07 -21.89 -1.97
CA TYR A 189 1.69 -22.31 -0.64
C TYR A 189 1.16 -23.74 -0.66
N GLY A 190 1.53 -24.51 0.36
CA GLY A 190 1.32 -25.96 0.41
C GLY A 190 2.49 -26.75 -0.20
N LEU A 191 2.78 -27.94 0.34
CA LEU A 191 3.84 -28.82 -0.17
C LEU A 191 3.60 -29.27 -1.62
N ASP A 192 2.34 -29.24 -2.06
CA ASP A 192 1.89 -29.54 -3.41
C ASP A 192 1.82 -28.31 -4.33
N ARG A 193 2.12 -27.11 -3.80
CA ARG A 193 2.09 -25.83 -4.52
C ARG A 193 0.71 -25.49 -5.11
N SER A 194 -0.36 -25.97 -4.48
CA SER A 194 -1.74 -25.81 -4.97
C SER A 194 -2.34 -24.42 -4.70
N MET A 195 -1.72 -23.62 -3.83
CA MET A 195 -2.23 -22.33 -3.39
C MET A 195 -1.18 -21.23 -3.57
N VAL A 196 -1.59 -19.97 -3.42
CA VAL A 196 -0.70 -18.80 -3.42
C VAL A 196 -0.82 -18.07 -2.07
N MET A 197 0.30 -17.75 -1.46
CA MET A 197 0.38 -16.91 -0.26
C MET A 197 1.01 -15.56 -0.63
N ALA A 198 0.29 -14.49 -0.34
CA ALA A 198 0.73 -13.12 -0.57
C ALA A 198 -0.05 -12.13 0.31
N TYR A 199 0.52 -10.96 0.56
CA TYR A 199 -0.22 -9.80 1.05
C TYR A 199 -1.17 -9.25 -0.03
N GLY A 200 -2.30 -8.68 0.40
CA GLY A 200 -3.24 -7.99 -0.49
C GLY A 200 -4.05 -8.91 -1.41
N GLN A 201 -4.25 -10.19 -1.06
CA GLN A 201 -5.17 -11.07 -1.78
C GLN A 201 -6.57 -10.46 -1.86
N ASP A 202 -7.00 -9.84 -0.76
CA ASP A 202 -8.28 -9.14 -0.62
C ASP A 202 -8.16 -7.69 -1.13
N ASP A 203 -8.87 -7.27 -2.18
CA ASP A 203 -9.57 -8.04 -3.23
C ASP A 203 -8.76 -8.05 -4.55
N ARG A 204 -7.45 -7.82 -4.45
CA ARG A 204 -6.59 -7.69 -5.65
C ARG A 204 -6.58 -8.96 -6.49
N VAL A 205 -6.89 -10.13 -5.93
CA VAL A 205 -7.03 -11.39 -6.70
C VAL A 205 -8.23 -11.33 -7.65
N CYS A 206 -9.36 -10.78 -7.22
CA CYS A 206 -10.52 -10.58 -8.09
C CYS A 206 -10.30 -9.43 -9.05
N ALA A 207 -9.66 -8.34 -8.60
CA ALA A 207 -9.26 -7.24 -9.49
C ALA A 207 -8.37 -7.73 -10.64
N TYR A 208 -7.35 -8.54 -10.33
CA TYR A 208 -6.44 -9.11 -11.33
C TYR A 208 -7.19 -10.02 -12.30
N THR A 209 -7.98 -10.97 -11.81
CA THR A 209 -8.71 -11.91 -12.69
C THR A 209 -9.76 -11.20 -13.53
N SER A 210 -10.43 -10.17 -13.00
CA SER A 210 -11.38 -9.32 -13.75
C SER A 210 -10.69 -8.55 -14.86
N LEU A 211 -9.52 -7.95 -14.57
CA LEU A 211 -8.70 -7.26 -15.55
C LEU A 211 -8.27 -8.21 -16.66
N MET A 212 -7.70 -9.36 -16.31
CA MET A 212 -7.24 -10.35 -17.30
C MET A 212 -8.38 -10.85 -18.17
N ALA A 213 -9.55 -11.13 -17.59
CA ALA A 213 -10.72 -11.56 -18.34
C ALA A 213 -11.19 -10.51 -19.38
N LEU A 214 -11.11 -9.21 -19.06
CA LEU A 214 -11.45 -8.16 -20.03
C LEU A 214 -10.36 -8.03 -21.11
N LEU A 215 -9.09 -8.14 -20.74
CA LEU A 215 -7.96 -8.01 -21.68
C LEU A 215 -7.93 -9.14 -22.71
N ASP A 216 -8.29 -10.36 -22.32
CA ASP A 216 -8.33 -11.55 -23.17
C ASP A 216 -9.50 -11.55 -24.18
N LEU A 217 -10.44 -10.61 -24.07
CA LEU A 217 -11.54 -10.47 -25.03
C LEU A 217 -11.17 -9.54 -26.19
N ASP A 218 -11.37 -10.00 -27.42
CA ASP A 218 -11.21 -9.15 -28.61
C ASP A 218 -12.47 -8.36 -28.95
N GLN A 219 -13.63 -9.01 -28.85
CA GLN A 219 -14.93 -8.41 -29.15
C GLN A 219 -16.01 -8.96 -28.21
N THR A 220 -17.01 -8.12 -27.95
CA THR A 220 -18.15 -8.48 -27.10
C THR A 220 -19.45 -8.00 -27.74
N LYS A 221 -20.55 -8.71 -27.45
CA LYS A 221 -21.87 -8.28 -27.89
C LYS A 221 -22.32 -7.00 -27.18
N TYR A 222 -22.16 -6.96 -25.86
CA TYR A 222 -22.48 -5.82 -25.01
C TYR A 222 -21.18 -5.21 -24.48
N THR A 223 -21.14 -3.88 -24.34
CA THR A 223 -20.00 -3.19 -23.73
C THR A 223 -19.70 -3.80 -22.37
N SER A 224 -18.44 -4.23 -22.21
CA SER A 224 -17.95 -4.89 -21.00
C SER A 224 -17.07 -3.92 -20.23
N VAL A 225 -17.26 -3.87 -18.92
CA VAL A 225 -16.68 -2.86 -18.04
C VAL A 225 -16.05 -3.55 -16.84
N VAL A 226 -14.82 -3.16 -16.50
CA VAL A 226 -14.15 -3.52 -15.25
C VAL A 226 -13.92 -2.25 -14.45
N LEU A 227 -14.42 -2.21 -13.22
CA LEU A 227 -14.20 -1.12 -12.27
C LEU A 227 -13.26 -1.61 -11.18
N LEU A 228 -12.13 -0.93 -11.03
CA LEU A 228 -11.14 -1.17 -10.00
C LEU A 228 -11.11 0.06 -9.09
N VAL A 229 -11.72 -0.05 -7.91
CA VAL A 229 -11.95 1.08 -6.99
C VAL A 229 -11.10 0.98 -5.73
N ASP A 230 -10.88 2.11 -5.06
CA ASP A 230 -10.18 2.22 -3.78
C ASP A 230 -11.22 2.60 -2.70
N LYS A 231 -10.82 2.56 -1.43
CA LYS A 231 -11.60 2.93 -0.24
C LYS A 231 -12.67 1.94 0.22
N GLU A 232 -12.73 0.74 -0.32
CA GLU A 232 -13.72 -0.26 0.13
C GLU A 232 -13.51 -0.60 1.61
N GLU A 233 -12.26 -0.81 2.01
CA GLU A 233 -11.86 -1.24 3.36
C GLU A 233 -12.14 -0.20 4.44
N VAL A 234 -12.51 1.02 4.04
CA VAL A 234 -12.83 2.15 4.91
C VAL A 234 -14.25 2.69 4.72
N GLY A 235 -15.11 1.99 3.97
CA GLY A 235 -16.54 2.29 3.84
C GLY A 235 -17.03 2.69 2.43
N SER A 236 -16.19 2.55 1.40
CA SER A 236 -16.44 2.97 0.00
C SER A 236 -16.73 4.47 -0.17
#